data_AF-A0A5X8YXN7-F1
#
_entry.id   AF-A0A5X8YXN7-F1
#
_cell.length_a   1.000
_cell.length_b   1.000
_cell.length_c   1.000
_cell.angle_alpha   90.00
_cell.angle_beta   90.00
_cell.angle_gamma   90.00
#
_symmetry.space_group_name_H-M   'P 1'
#
loop_
_entity.id
_entity.type
_entity.pdbx_description
1 polymer ?
#
loop_
_entity_poly.entity_id
_entity_poly.type
_entity_poly.pdbx_seq_one_letter_code
_entity_poly.pdbx_strand_id
1 'polypeptide(L)' 'NGEVKLLGENESIYIPLGATHCLENPGKIPLDLIEVRSGSYLEEDDVVRFEDRYGRV' A
#
# COMPACT_ATOMS: atom_id res chain seq x y z
N ASN A 1 -9.94 -6.17 8.14
CA ASN A 1 -11.28 -6.32 7.53
C ASN A 1 -11.28 -6.99 6.15
N GLY A 2 -10.13 -7.41 5.59
CA GLY A 2 -10.11 -8.34 4.44
C GLY A 2 -10.77 -7.85 3.16
N GLU A 3 -11.06 -6.55 3.06
CA GLU A 3 -11.75 -5.95 1.93
C GLU A 3 -10.75 -5.69 0.80
N VAL A 4 -11.10 -6.13 -0.41
CA VAL A 4 -10.31 -5.91 -1.62
C VAL A 4 -10.96 -4.79 -2.41
N LYS A 5 -10.21 -3.71 -2.67
CA LYS A 5 -10.66 -2.59 -3.49
C LYS A 5 -9.79 -2.51 -4.75
N LEU A 6 -10.44 -2.55 -5.91
CA LEU A 6 -9.80 -2.26 -7.19
C LEU A 6 -9.81 -0.76 -7.42
N LEU A 7 -8.67 -0.22 -7.86
CA LEU A 7 -8.50 1.18 -8.21
C LEU A 7 -8.08 1.29 -9.67
N GLY A 8 -8.68 2.23 -10.39
CA GLY A 8 -8.31 2.63 -11.74
C GLY A 8 -7.35 3.82 -11.77
N GLU A 9 -7.01 4.25 -12.98
CA GLU A 9 -6.19 5.44 -13.21
C GLU A 9 -6.84 6.68 -12.58
N ASN A 10 -6.04 7.52 -11.92
CA ASN A 10 -6.45 8.71 -11.18
C ASN A 10 -7.36 8.46 -9.95
N GLU A 11 -7.58 7.20 -9.56
CA GLU A 11 -8.24 6.89 -8.30
C GLU A 11 -7.24 6.82 -7.15
N SER A 12 -7.72 7.15 -5.95
CA SER A 12 -6.91 7.09 -4.73
C SER A 12 -7.69 6.42 -3.61
N ILE A 13 -6.94 5.92 -2.63
CA ILE A 13 -7.48 5.36 -1.41
C ILE A 13 -6.71 5.92 -0.22
N TYR A 14 -7.43 6.21 0.86
CA TYR A 14 -6.82 6.54 2.14
C TYR A 14 -6.57 5.26 2.92
N ILE A 15 -5.34 5.09 3.39
CA ILE A 15 -4.93 3.98 4.25
C ILE A 15 -4.85 4.51 5.69
N PRO A 16 -5.72 4.05 6.61
CA PRO A 16 -5.69 4.50 7.99
C PRO A 16 -4.40 4.10 8.72
N LEU A 17 -4.03 4.88 9.73
CA LEU A 17 -2.92 4.55 10.62
C LEU A 17 -3.10 3.15 11.24
N GLY A 18 -2.05 2.34 11.21
CA GLY A 18 -2.05 0.97 11.73
C GLY A 18 -2.83 -0.04 10.88
N ALA A 19 -3.39 0.36 9.73
CA ALA A 19 -4.06 -0.57 8.84
C ALA A 19 -3.04 -1.42 8.06
N THR A 20 -3.04 -2.73 8.31
CA THR A 20 -2.34 -3.69 7.45
C THR A 20 -2.98 -3.70 6.07
N HIS A 21 -2.17 -3.49 5.03
CA HIS A 21 -2.61 -3.46 3.64
C HIS A 21 -1.55 -4.12 2.74
N CYS A 22 -1.97 -4.54 1.55
CA CYS A 22 -1.11 -5.10 0.51
C CYS A 22 -1.54 -4.50 -0.83
N LEU A 23 -0.58 -4.13 -1.66
CA LEU A 23 -0.83 -3.60 -3.00
C LEU A 23 -0.49 -4.68 -4.02
N GLU A 24 -1.39 -4.90 -4.97
CA GLU A 24 -1.20 -5.83 -6.08
C GLU A 24 -1.54 -5.13 -7.40
N ASN A 25 -0.72 -5.33 -8.43
CA ASN A 25 -1.05 -4.93 -9.80
C ASN A 25 -1.55 -6.16 -10.57
N PRO A 26 -2.87 -6.36 -10.73
CA PRO A 26 -3.43 -7.46 -11.52
C PRO A 26 -3.33 -7.21 -13.04
N GLY A 27 -2.94 -6.00 -13.45
CA GLY A 27 -2.80 -5.61 -14.84
C GLY A 27 -1.58 -6.24 -15.51
N LYS A 28 -1.58 -6.22 -16.84
CA LYS A 28 -0.44 -6.67 -17.67
C LYS A 28 0.54 -5.55 -18.01
N ILE A 29 0.23 -4.32 -17.59
CA ILE A 29 1.02 -3.12 -17.86
C ILE A 29 1.69 -2.70 -16.53
N PRO A 30 2.94 -2.22 -16.55
CA PRO A 30 3.57 -1.63 -15.37
C PRO A 30 2.69 -0.53 -14.77
N LEU A 31 2.56 -0.55 -13.45
CA LEU A 31 1.80 0.43 -12.68
C LEU A 31 2.77 1.41 -12.03
N ASP A 32 2.58 2.70 -12.28
CA ASP A 32 3.23 3.77 -11.54
C ASP A 32 2.32 4.22 -10.39
N LEU A 33 2.86 4.21 -9.17
CA LEU A 33 2.14 4.57 -7.94
C LEU A 33 2.83 5.75 -7.27
N ILE A 34 2.03 6.65 -6.70
CA ILE A 34 2.49 7.68 -5.78
C ILE A 34 1.94 7.36 -4.39
N GLU A 35 2.84 7.10 -3.45
CA GLU A 35 2.49 6.97 -2.03
C GLU A 35 2.81 8.29 -1.31
N VAL A 36 1.85 8.81 -0.56
CA VAL A 36 2.03 10.01 0.26
C VAL A 36 1.80 9.64 1.71
N ARG A 37 2.86 9.70 2.51
CA ARG A 37 2.81 9.54 3.97
C ARG A 37 2.69 10.91 4.63
N SER A 38 1.70 11.06 5.51
CA SER A 38 1.43 12.30 6.25
C SER A 38 1.47 12.03 7.74
N GLY A 39 2.32 12.72 8.49
CA GLY A 39 2.49 12.50 9.92
C GLY A 39 3.57 13.40 10.51
N SER A 40 3.65 13.46 11.84
CA SER A 40 4.71 14.18 12.56
C SER A 40 6.04 13.42 12.62
N TYR A 41 6.01 12.11 12.33
CA TYR A 41 7.16 11.21 12.33
C TYR A 41 7.00 10.28 11.13
N LEU A 42 8.04 10.16 10.28
CA LEU A 42 7.98 9.49 8.97
C LEU A 42 9.24 8.66 8.69
N GLU A 43 9.93 8.24 9.74
CA GLU A 43 11.15 7.43 9.63
C GLU A 43 10.83 5.99 9.20
N GLU A 44 11.86 5.22 8.81
CA GLU A 44 11.68 3.84 8.33
C GLU A 44 11.20 2.88 9.44
N ASP A 45 11.46 3.19 10.71
CA ASP A 45 11.01 2.40 11.86
C ASP A 45 9.53 2.62 12.22
N ASP A 46 8.89 3.64 11.63
CA ASP A 46 7.43 3.85 11.71
C ASP A 46 6.65 2.92 10.75
N VAL A 47 7.35 2.21 9.87
CA VAL A 47 6.76 1.27 8.92
C VAL A 47 7.09 -0.16 9.31
N VAL A 48 6.06 -0.92 9.68
CA VAL A 48 6.17 -2.37 9.90
C VAL A 48 5.88 -3.08 8.58
N ARG A 49 6.91 -3.70 8.00
CA ARG A 49 6.77 -4.56 6.82
C ARG A 49 6.43 -5.98 7.26
N PHE A 50 5.46 -6.57 6.56
CA PHE A 50 5.01 -7.94 6.79
C PHE A 50 5.47 -8.81 5.62
N GLU A 51 5.73 -10.09 5.90
CA GLU A 51 6.01 -11.06 4.85
C GLU A 51 4.80 -11.18 3.92
N ASP A 52 4.99 -10.84 2.64
CA ASP A 52 3.97 -11.06 1.64
C ASP A 52 4.05 -12.49 1.06
N ARG A 53 3.01 -12.90 0.32
CA ARG A 53 2.96 -14.20 -0.36
C ARG A 53 4.05 -14.38 -1.44
N TYR A 54 4.84 -13.35 -1.72
CA TYR A 54 5.93 -13.33 -2.69
C TYR A 54 7.31 -13.37 -2.00
N GLY A 55 7.36 -13.47 -0.67
CA GLY A 55 8.59 -13.59 0.12
C GLY A 55 9.35 -12.27 0.30
N ARG A 56 8.67 -11.12 0.19
CA ARG A 56 9.28 -9.80 0.45
C ARG A 56 9.10 -9.42 1.92
N VAL A 57 10.14 -8.83 2.51
CA VAL A 57 10.18 -8.31 3.90
C VAL A 57 10.66 -6.87 3.89
#